data_AF-A0A938NAM2-F1
#
_entry.id   AF-A0A938NAM2-F1
#
_cell.length_a   1.000
_cell.length_b   1.000
_cell.length_c   1.000
_cell.angle_alpha   90.00
_cell.angle_beta   90.00
_cell.angle_gamma   90.00
#
_symmetry.space_group_name_H-M   'P 1'
#
loop_
_entity.id
_entity.type
_entity.pdbx_description
1 polymer ?
#
loop_
_entity_poly.entity_id
_entity_poly.type
_entity_poly.pdbx_seq_one_letter_code
_entity_poly.pdbx_strand_id
1 'polypeptide(L)'
;MRTLEVVRSGGGGHGGWSILRTRAILLNLDRSLPIVICHHPDWVQWSIPTTALESSYMKIAIPSFLAAALTAAALAQTPAPTAPAPQAPPADVPVLDTLPDTAPPDLLSTTRKVQGTPIKPAEGAITGPPPIRFEPELLNLGEMQAEVPKTGKIKIWNITDKPVTITRAIPGCGCTTAQAPTDPIEPGKFAEMDITLKPAAKQGIKLSKKVTFQIDGYAPVVLTVEGDVAAYITISPDIIDAPKDDALMTTDTQIRLASADGTPFKITSVNPPIISNVPEAAGTEALLKVDWSKWQDTGRTIKVTFTTDHPKAQTMSVMVKRPFNAADAANAKALPVSKPMSALIMAARDGDAAKIKEELAKGGALVDELDTGSGRTALMWAAKGNKVDAVNALIEGKSNVNAKDRTGKTALTIAAESKSLDATKLLIASGADVAARDQIGGTPLTWASGMGSVETVTALVDAGADINVIDANGLSPLLWAAGIGSPETVKFLLDRKANIAVADNITGDTPLMRAARSGKPDSLKLLIAAGADVNVVNKQGLTPLLVAAQSGTPEKVRMLLDAKADRAAKGPLGKNALEIAKARSDDNGRAIASMLEVQ
;
A
#
# COMPACT_ATOMS: atom_id res chain seq x y z
N MET A 1 -19.73 -29.76 -2.59
CA MET A 1 -20.35 -29.24 -1.35
C MET A 1 -19.39 -29.51 -0.19
N ARG A 2 -19.34 -28.62 0.82
CA ARG A 2 -18.94 -28.96 2.20
C ARG A 2 -19.81 -28.13 3.14
N THR A 3 -20.49 -28.80 4.06
CA THR A 3 -21.29 -28.19 5.13
C THR A 3 -20.38 -27.60 6.22
N LEU A 4 -20.90 -26.62 6.96
CA LEU A 4 -20.29 -26.06 8.15
C LEU A 4 -21.40 -25.78 9.16
N GLU A 5 -21.36 -26.48 10.29
CA GLU A 5 -22.39 -26.37 11.33
C GLU A 5 -22.22 -25.08 12.15
N VAL A 6 -23.32 -24.62 12.76
CA VAL A 6 -23.34 -23.44 13.64
C VAL A 6 -23.77 -23.88 15.03
N VAL A 7 -22.80 -23.95 15.95
CA VAL A 7 -23.08 -24.17 17.38
C VAL A 7 -23.49 -22.84 18.01
N ARG A 8 -24.58 -22.86 18.78
CA ARG A 8 -25.16 -21.70 19.49
C ARG A 8 -24.86 -21.81 20.98
N SER A 9 -24.05 -20.91 21.54
CA SER A 9 -24.10 -20.60 22.97
C SER A 9 -25.12 -19.48 23.20
N GLY A 10 -25.77 -19.48 24.37
CA GLY A 10 -26.72 -18.45 24.79
C GLY A 10 -26.60 -18.19 26.28
N GLY A 11 -26.83 -16.95 26.71
CA GLY A 11 -26.66 -16.57 28.11
C GLY A 11 -26.88 -15.08 28.40
N GLY A 12 -28.15 -14.68 28.49
CA GLY A 12 -28.60 -13.53 29.31
C GLY A 12 -28.42 -12.09 28.80
N GLY A 13 -29.50 -11.32 28.88
CA GLY A 13 -29.46 -9.88 29.20
C GLY A 13 -29.18 -8.87 28.07
N HIS A 14 -30.26 -8.24 27.57
CA HIS A 14 -30.29 -7.01 26.77
C HIS A 14 -29.53 -7.01 25.42
N GLY A 15 -30.29 -6.91 24.32
CA GLY A 15 -29.77 -7.11 22.97
C GLY A 15 -29.06 -5.91 22.34
N GLY A 16 -27.78 -6.09 22.00
CA GLY A 16 -27.06 -5.27 21.01
C GLY A 16 -26.72 -6.09 19.77
N TRP A 17 -27.15 -5.65 18.58
CA TRP A 17 -26.90 -6.37 17.33
C TRP A 17 -25.44 -6.24 16.88
N SER A 18 -24.64 -7.29 17.09
CA SER A 18 -23.25 -7.37 16.63
C SER A 18 -23.15 -8.08 15.27
N ILE A 19 -23.09 -7.32 14.18
CA ILE A 19 -22.87 -7.89 12.83
C ILE A 19 -21.41 -8.28 12.66
N LEU A 20 -21.13 -9.58 12.76
CA LEU A 20 -19.87 -10.20 12.38
C LEU A 20 -19.96 -10.78 10.96
N ARG A 21 -18.91 -10.55 10.15
CA ARG A 21 -18.69 -11.01 8.76
C ARG A 21 -19.36 -10.20 7.64
N THR A 22 -18.58 -9.27 7.08
CA THR A 22 -18.69 -8.83 5.68
C THR A 22 -18.60 -10.02 4.73
N ARG A 23 -19.43 -10.09 3.68
CA ARG A 23 -19.21 -11.02 2.55
C ARG A 23 -18.18 -10.41 1.60
N ALA A 24 -16.98 -10.99 1.55
CA ALA A 24 -16.04 -10.77 0.46
C ALA A 24 -16.26 -11.82 -0.62
N ILE A 25 -16.50 -11.41 -1.87
CA ILE A 25 -16.46 -12.31 -3.03
C ILE A 25 -15.01 -12.32 -3.55
N LEU A 26 -14.31 -13.42 -3.30
CA LEU A 26 -12.95 -13.64 -3.82
C LEU A 26 -13.02 -14.06 -5.29
N LEU A 27 -13.04 -13.09 -6.20
CA LEU A 27 -12.62 -13.31 -7.59
C LEU A 27 -11.09 -13.32 -7.62
N ASN A 28 -10.53 -14.50 -7.88
CA ASN A 28 -9.09 -14.75 -7.77
C ASN A 28 -8.38 -14.40 -9.10
N LEU A 29 -7.88 -13.16 -9.19
CA LEU A 29 -7.01 -12.68 -10.27
C LEU A 29 -5.71 -12.12 -9.68
N ASP A 30 -4.61 -12.23 -10.43
CA ASP A 30 -3.27 -12.29 -9.82
C ASP A 30 -2.70 -10.93 -9.33
N ARG A 31 -2.18 -10.96 -8.10
CA ARG A 31 -1.23 -10.03 -7.45
C ARG A 31 -1.26 -8.54 -7.85
N SER A 32 -2.24 -7.80 -7.32
CA SER A 32 -1.96 -6.49 -6.71
C SER A 32 -3.01 -6.13 -5.63
N LEU A 33 -2.70 -5.13 -4.80
CA LEU A 33 -3.41 -4.85 -3.54
C LEU A 33 -4.91 -4.53 -3.72
N PRO A 34 -5.83 -5.16 -2.97
CA PRO A 34 -7.25 -4.79 -3.01
C PRO A 34 -7.52 -3.51 -2.22
N ILE A 35 -7.98 -2.46 -2.90
CA ILE A 35 -8.58 -1.28 -2.27
C ILE A 35 -10.05 -1.62 -1.93
N VAL A 36 -10.42 -1.51 -0.66
CA VAL A 36 -11.79 -1.78 -0.21
C VAL A 36 -12.60 -0.48 -0.20
N ILE A 37 -13.49 -0.32 -1.19
CA ILE A 37 -14.54 0.70 -1.18
C ILE A 37 -15.84 0.02 -0.74
N CYS A 38 -16.30 0.34 0.48
CA CYS A 38 -17.60 -0.13 0.97
C CYS A 38 -18.73 0.78 0.47
N HIS A 39 -19.82 0.19 -0.03
CA HIS A 39 -20.97 0.94 -0.54
C HIS A 39 -22.27 0.23 -0.16
N HIS A 40 -23.10 0.87 0.67
CA HIS A 40 -24.52 0.53 0.85
C HIS A 40 -25.26 1.64 1.63
N PRO A 41 -26.36 2.19 1.09
CA PRO A 41 -27.38 2.91 1.85
C PRO A 41 -28.67 2.08 2.01
N ASP A 42 -29.72 2.71 2.53
CA ASP A 42 -31.13 2.31 2.44
C ASP A 42 -31.58 1.04 3.20
N TRP A 43 -32.10 1.29 4.41
CA TRP A 43 -33.19 0.49 4.97
C TRP A 43 -34.50 0.94 4.32
N VAL A 44 -35.30 0.02 3.79
CA VAL A 44 -36.70 0.29 3.44
C VAL A 44 -37.61 -0.65 4.23
N GLN A 45 -38.50 -0.06 5.03
CA GLN A 45 -39.35 -0.75 5.98
C GLN A 45 -40.61 -1.29 5.27
N TRP A 46 -40.76 -2.60 5.17
CA TRP A 46 -41.98 -3.27 4.69
C TRP A 46 -42.57 -4.15 5.79
N SER A 47 -43.88 -4.04 6.00
CA SER A 47 -44.59 -4.69 7.10
C SER A 47 -45.93 -5.26 6.64
N ILE A 48 -45.99 -6.58 6.47
CA ILE A 48 -47.21 -7.39 6.26
C ILE A 48 -46.99 -8.79 6.86
N PRO A 49 -48.06 -9.57 7.18
CA PRO A 49 -48.10 -10.28 8.47
C PRO A 49 -47.87 -11.79 8.40
N THR A 50 -47.81 -12.41 9.58
CA THR A 50 -47.78 -13.87 9.79
C THR A 50 -49.13 -14.54 9.51
N THR A 51 -49.16 -15.55 8.63
CA THR A 51 -50.13 -16.67 8.70
C THR A 51 -49.71 -17.86 7.82
N ALA A 52 -50.32 -19.02 8.10
CA ALA A 52 -50.42 -20.23 7.28
C ALA A 52 -49.18 -21.15 7.12
N LEU A 53 -49.33 -22.34 7.71
CA LEU A 53 -48.78 -23.63 7.24
C LEU A 53 -49.28 -23.92 5.79
N GLU A 54 -48.82 -24.89 5.00
CA GLU A 54 -48.52 -26.29 5.38
C GLU A 54 -47.61 -27.02 4.36
N SER A 55 -47.75 -28.35 4.22
CA SER A 55 -46.70 -29.26 3.71
C SER A 55 -46.97 -29.86 2.32
N SER A 56 -45.91 -30.38 1.68
CA SER A 56 -45.97 -31.57 0.81
C SER A 56 -44.60 -32.20 0.58
N TYR A 57 -44.56 -33.53 0.44
CA TYR A 57 -43.36 -34.35 0.19
C TYR A 57 -43.33 -34.86 -1.25
N MET A 58 -42.13 -35.14 -1.79
CA MET A 58 -41.94 -36.39 -2.56
C MET A 58 -40.47 -36.89 -2.49
N LYS A 59 -40.27 -38.20 -2.71
CA LYS A 59 -38.98 -38.94 -2.68
C LYS A 59 -38.76 -39.67 -4.03
N ILE A 60 -37.75 -40.56 -4.07
CA ILE A 60 -37.51 -41.68 -5.03
C ILE A 60 -36.50 -41.31 -6.15
N ALA A 61 -35.53 -42.14 -6.54
CA ALA A 61 -34.80 -43.25 -5.87
C ALA A 61 -33.51 -43.60 -6.67
N ILE A 62 -32.66 -44.49 -6.12
CA ILE A 62 -31.47 -45.07 -6.78
C ILE A 62 -31.73 -46.55 -7.10
N PRO A 63 -31.24 -47.08 -8.24
CA PRO A 63 -30.96 -48.50 -8.41
C PRO A 63 -29.46 -48.80 -8.67
N SER A 64 -28.99 -49.98 -8.23
CA SER A 64 -27.60 -50.46 -8.38
C SER A 64 -27.53 -51.97 -8.67
N PHE A 65 -26.65 -52.40 -9.58
CA PHE A 65 -26.17 -53.79 -9.80
C PHE A 65 -24.71 -53.68 -10.32
N LEU A 66 -23.66 -54.40 -9.84
CA LEU A 66 -23.33 -55.85 -9.83
C LEU A 66 -23.27 -56.49 -11.25
N ALA A 67 -22.26 -57.28 -11.67
CA ALA A 67 -20.93 -57.71 -11.16
C ALA A 67 -20.09 -58.31 -12.35
N ALA A 68 -18.92 -58.99 -12.31
CA ALA A 68 -18.01 -59.49 -11.25
C ALA A 68 -16.55 -59.80 -11.77
N ALA A 69 -15.57 -59.83 -10.85
CA ALA A 69 -14.42 -60.75 -10.68
C ALA A 69 -13.49 -61.31 -11.83
N LEU A 70 -12.16 -61.16 -11.62
CA LEU A 70 -10.98 -61.95 -12.07
C LEU A 70 -10.70 -62.07 -13.61
N THR A 71 -9.48 -62.28 -14.14
CA THR A 71 -8.23 -62.92 -13.62
C THR A 71 -6.94 -62.10 -13.96
N ALA A 72 -5.78 -62.71 -14.25
CA ALA A 72 -4.45 -62.07 -14.10
C ALA A 72 -3.41 -62.30 -15.24
N ALA A 73 -2.32 -61.51 -15.16
CA ALA A 73 -0.93 -61.79 -15.58
C ALA A 73 -0.36 -61.36 -16.97
N ALA A 74 0.85 -60.77 -16.88
CA ALA A 74 2.06 -60.99 -17.71
C ALA A 74 2.37 -60.20 -19.02
N LEU A 75 3.56 -59.58 -18.98
CA LEU A 75 4.62 -59.45 -20.01
C LEU A 75 4.52 -58.46 -21.20
N ALA A 76 5.67 -57.79 -21.40
CA ALA A 76 5.98 -56.66 -22.27
C ALA A 76 6.38 -57.00 -23.72
N GLN A 77 6.37 -55.99 -24.61
CA GLN A 77 7.48 -55.64 -25.53
C GLN A 77 7.27 -54.30 -26.30
N THR A 78 8.26 -53.90 -27.13
CA THR A 78 8.42 -52.61 -27.86
C THR A 78 8.61 -52.87 -29.39
N PRO A 79 9.22 -52.04 -30.29
CA PRO A 79 9.48 -50.57 -30.39
C PRO A 79 9.24 -49.91 -31.82
N ALA A 80 9.44 -48.58 -31.94
CA ALA A 80 9.88 -47.79 -33.14
C ALA A 80 8.95 -47.74 -34.41
N PRO A 81 9.16 -46.88 -35.48
CA PRO A 81 10.41 -46.53 -36.21
C PRO A 81 10.69 -45.00 -36.43
N THR A 82 11.53 -44.61 -37.43
CA THR A 82 12.26 -43.31 -37.51
C THR A 82 12.50 -42.70 -38.93
N ALA A 83 12.92 -41.42 -38.98
CA ALA A 83 13.66 -40.71 -40.07
C ALA A 83 12.89 -40.32 -41.37
N PRO A 84 13.43 -39.51 -42.33
CA PRO A 84 14.72 -38.78 -42.42
C PRO A 84 14.61 -37.27 -42.82
N ALA A 85 15.69 -36.62 -43.30
CA ALA A 85 15.77 -35.23 -43.77
C ALA A 85 16.76 -35.04 -44.96
N PRO A 86 16.70 -33.93 -45.76
CA PRO A 86 17.82 -33.57 -46.66
C PRO A 86 18.15 -32.04 -46.87
N GLN A 87 19.44 -31.71 -46.71
CA GLN A 87 20.36 -30.97 -47.64
C GLN A 87 20.14 -29.51 -48.16
N ALA A 88 21.27 -28.88 -48.51
CA ALA A 88 21.58 -27.57 -49.16
C ALA A 88 22.99 -27.73 -49.86
N PRO A 89 23.71 -26.75 -50.52
CA PRO A 89 23.71 -25.26 -50.47
C PRO A 89 23.55 -24.67 -51.93
N PRO A 90 24.32 -23.73 -52.58
CA PRO A 90 25.36 -22.74 -52.21
C PRO A 90 25.31 -21.32 -52.88
N ALA A 91 26.35 -20.50 -52.61
CA ALA A 91 26.86 -19.30 -53.34
C ALA A 91 26.01 -18.00 -53.39
N ASP A 92 26.58 -16.77 -53.38
CA ASP A 92 27.98 -16.33 -53.52
C ASP A 92 28.40 -15.20 -52.53
N VAL A 93 29.70 -14.84 -52.51
CA VAL A 93 30.40 -13.95 -51.55
C VAL A 93 30.57 -12.48 -52.09
N PRO A 94 31.01 -11.42 -51.34
CA PRO A 94 32.19 -11.38 -50.43
C PRO A 94 32.22 -10.44 -49.18
N VAL A 95 33.06 -10.84 -48.19
CA VAL A 95 33.91 -9.97 -47.31
C VAL A 95 33.21 -9.07 -46.26
N LEU A 96 33.68 -8.88 -45.01
CA LEU A 96 34.99 -9.18 -44.35
C LEU A 96 34.81 -9.83 -42.95
N ASP A 97 35.84 -10.56 -42.50
CA ASP A 97 36.07 -11.13 -41.17
C ASP A 97 36.16 -10.06 -40.03
N THR A 98 36.15 -10.34 -38.72
CA THR A 98 36.69 -11.51 -37.96
C THR A 98 35.88 -11.95 -36.72
N LEU A 99 35.95 -13.28 -36.49
CA LEU A 99 35.51 -14.10 -35.34
C LEU A 99 36.51 -14.09 -34.14
N PRO A 100 36.33 -14.87 -33.03
CA PRO A 100 35.12 -15.45 -32.39
C PRO A 100 35.05 -15.31 -30.83
N ASP A 101 33.91 -15.69 -30.24
CA ASP A 101 33.80 -16.16 -28.84
C ASP A 101 34.25 -17.63 -28.67
N THR A 102 34.67 -18.04 -27.46
CA THR A 102 34.89 -19.46 -27.13
C THR A 102 34.41 -19.91 -25.75
N ALA A 103 33.47 -20.86 -25.77
CA ALA A 103 33.15 -21.88 -24.75
C ALA A 103 32.31 -21.50 -23.48
N PRO A 104 31.61 -22.48 -22.86
CA PRO A 104 30.48 -22.23 -21.92
C PRO A 104 30.57 -23.13 -20.65
N PRO A 105 29.49 -23.64 -20.00
CA PRO A 105 28.15 -23.11 -19.68
C PRO A 105 27.81 -23.15 -18.14
N ASP A 106 26.62 -22.63 -17.80
CA ASP A 106 25.70 -23.07 -16.72
C ASP A 106 26.05 -22.90 -15.21
N LEU A 107 25.16 -22.21 -14.46
CA LEU A 107 24.37 -22.76 -13.34
C LEU A 107 23.46 -21.70 -12.66
N LEU A 108 22.36 -22.18 -12.06
CA LEU A 108 21.21 -21.36 -11.60
C LEU A 108 21.39 -20.70 -10.21
N SER A 109 21.01 -19.42 -10.06
CA SER A 109 20.58 -18.85 -8.76
C SER A 109 19.59 -17.66 -8.84
N THR A 110 18.31 -18.01 -8.99
CA THR A 110 17.12 -17.36 -8.37
C THR A 110 17.23 -15.93 -7.78
N THR A 111 17.42 -14.89 -8.60
CA THR A 111 17.27 -13.49 -8.16
C THR A 111 15.79 -13.09 -7.97
N ARG A 112 15.35 -13.15 -6.71
CA ARG A 112 14.02 -12.71 -6.23
C ARG A 112 13.80 -11.22 -6.54
N LYS A 113 12.84 -10.89 -7.42
CA LYS A 113 12.45 -9.49 -7.73
C LYS A 113 12.12 -8.72 -6.44
N VAL A 114 12.93 -7.72 -6.10
CA VAL A 114 12.68 -6.81 -4.98
C VAL A 114 11.75 -5.70 -5.45
N GLN A 115 10.58 -5.56 -4.81
CA GLN A 115 9.70 -4.42 -5.05
C GLN A 115 10.27 -3.17 -4.37
N GLY A 116 10.78 -2.24 -5.18
CA GLY A 116 10.92 -0.83 -4.83
C GLY A 116 10.22 -0.02 -5.92
N THR A 117 9.37 0.93 -5.54
CA THR A 117 8.73 1.84 -6.49
C THR A 117 9.79 2.72 -7.16
N PRO A 118 9.86 2.78 -8.51
CA PRO A 118 10.74 3.73 -9.18
C PRO A 118 10.35 5.17 -8.82
N ILE A 119 11.32 6.00 -8.46
CA ILE A 119 11.11 7.44 -8.37
C ILE A 119 10.91 7.95 -9.80
N LYS A 120 9.77 8.59 -10.09
CA LYS A 120 9.45 9.14 -11.41
C LYS A 120 10.58 10.13 -11.81
N PRO A 121 11.18 10.01 -13.01
CA PRO A 121 12.13 11.01 -13.51
C PRO A 121 11.48 12.40 -13.60
N ALA A 122 12.30 13.44 -13.49
CA ALA A 122 11.87 14.78 -13.87
C ALA A 122 11.56 14.82 -15.37
N GLU A 123 10.57 15.63 -15.75
CA GLU A 123 10.16 15.77 -17.14
C GLU A 123 11.26 16.51 -17.92
N GLY A 124 11.83 15.84 -18.92
CA GLY A 124 13.01 16.30 -19.67
C GLY A 124 14.25 15.39 -19.59
N ALA A 125 14.26 14.37 -18.73
CA ALA A 125 15.41 13.47 -18.57
C ALA A 125 15.85 12.78 -19.88
N ILE A 126 17.08 13.03 -20.32
CA ILE A 126 17.65 12.45 -21.55
C ILE A 126 17.90 10.95 -21.36
N THR A 127 17.28 10.11 -22.18
CA THR A 127 17.49 8.65 -22.20
C THR A 127 18.76 8.28 -22.98
N GLY A 128 19.92 8.67 -22.46
CA GLY A 128 21.24 8.27 -22.94
C GLY A 128 21.95 7.27 -22.00
N PRO A 129 23.24 6.96 -22.24
CA PRO A 129 24.09 6.32 -21.24
C PRO A 129 24.14 7.17 -19.95
N PRO A 130 24.43 6.57 -18.77
CA PRO A 130 24.40 7.30 -17.50
C PRO A 130 25.40 8.46 -17.52
N PRO A 131 25.03 9.67 -17.08
CA PRO A 131 25.87 10.87 -17.22
C PRO A 131 27.15 10.84 -16.35
N ILE A 132 27.17 9.95 -15.35
CA ILE A 132 28.31 9.74 -14.47
C ILE A 132 28.71 8.26 -14.44
N ARG A 133 30.01 8.01 -14.28
CA ARG A 133 30.58 6.68 -14.00
C ARG A 133 31.20 6.68 -12.60
N PHE A 134 30.95 5.64 -11.83
CA PHE A 134 31.59 5.42 -10.53
C PHE A 134 32.87 4.60 -10.69
N GLU A 135 33.90 4.96 -9.94
CA GLU A 135 35.11 4.16 -9.78
C GLU A 135 35.40 4.03 -8.27
N PRO A 136 35.27 2.82 -7.67
CA PRO A 136 34.76 1.58 -8.27
C PRO A 136 33.24 1.62 -8.56
N GLU A 137 32.79 0.80 -9.52
CA GLU A 137 31.36 0.64 -9.87
C GLU A 137 30.54 -0.10 -8.79
N LEU A 138 31.24 -0.79 -7.88
CA LEU A 138 30.70 -1.39 -6.66
C LEU A 138 31.62 -1.00 -5.49
N LEU A 139 31.11 -0.25 -4.51
CA LEU A 139 31.90 0.12 -3.33
C LEU A 139 31.86 -1.03 -2.32
N ASN A 140 32.80 -1.98 -2.43
CA ASN A 140 32.98 -3.02 -1.41
C ASN A 140 33.91 -2.50 -0.30
N LEU A 141 33.37 -2.36 0.92
CA LEU A 141 34.09 -1.95 2.12
C LEU A 141 34.85 -3.13 2.78
N GLY A 142 34.66 -4.36 2.31
CA GLY A 142 35.31 -5.57 2.85
C GLY A 142 34.88 -5.90 4.28
N GLU A 143 35.82 -6.47 5.07
CA GLU A 143 35.58 -6.85 6.47
C GLU A 143 35.20 -5.64 7.34
N MET A 144 34.08 -5.74 8.05
CA MET A 144 33.54 -4.71 8.94
C MET A 144 33.29 -5.25 10.35
N GLN A 145 33.41 -4.37 11.36
CA GLN A 145 33.09 -4.67 12.76
C GLN A 145 31.70 -4.12 13.10
N ALA A 146 30.93 -4.83 13.92
CA ALA A 146 29.59 -4.40 14.32
C ALA A 146 29.61 -3.05 15.06
N GLU A 147 28.63 -2.19 14.81
CA GLU A 147 28.49 -0.80 15.29
C GLU A 147 29.63 0.18 14.95
N VAL A 148 30.77 -0.27 14.40
CA VAL A 148 31.88 0.61 13.97
C VAL A 148 31.60 1.14 12.55
N PRO A 149 31.52 2.46 12.33
CA PRO A 149 31.35 3.02 10.99
C PRO A 149 32.62 2.81 10.15
N LYS A 150 32.47 2.31 8.91
CA LYS A 150 33.56 2.22 7.93
C LYS A 150 33.27 3.11 6.73
N THR A 151 34.24 3.93 6.34
CA THR A 151 34.16 4.83 5.19
C THR A 151 34.92 4.26 4.01
N GLY A 152 34.32 4.30 2.82
CA GLY A 152 34.99 4.03 1.56
C GLY A 152 34.97 5.26 0.66
N LYS A 153 36.01 5.43 -0.16
CA LYS A 153 36.11 6.51 -1.15
C LYS A 153 35.63 6.02 -2.51
N ILE A 154 34.95 6.89 -3.24
CA ILE A 154 34.62 6.71 -4.66
C ILE A 154 35.06 7.93 -5.46
N LYS A 155 35.35 7.71 -6.75
CA LYS A 155 35.43 8.76 -7.76
C LYS A 155 34.17 8.76 -8.60
N ILE A 156 33.63 9.94 -8.84
CA ILE A 156 32.47 10.15 -9.70
C ILE A 156 32.95 10.92 -10.92
N TRP A 157 33.14 10.21 -12.03
CA TRP A 157 33.55 10.78 -13.32
C TRP A 157 32.35 11.31 -14.08
N ASN A 158 32.43 12.54 -14.60
CA ASN A 158 31.47 13.04 -15.59
C ASN A 158 31.89 12.56 -16.99
N ILE A 159 31.00 11.82 -17.66
CA ILE A 159 31.24 11.27 -19.01
C ILE A 159 30.47 12.00 -20.12
N THR A 160 29.85 13.14 -19.81
CA THR A 160 29.09 13.97 -20.77
C THR A 160 29.91 15.15 -21.31
N ASP A 161 29.35 15.83 -22.30
CA ASP A 161 29.88 17.05 -22.93
C ASP A 161 29.68 18.33 -22.08
N LYS A 162 28.98 18.26 -20.94
CA LYS A 162 28.54 19.41 -20.14
C LYS A 162 28.85 19.23 -18.66
N PRO A 163 28.99 20.30 -17.86
CA PRO A 163 29.14 20.17 -16.41
C PRO A 163 27.93 19.48 -15.78
N VAL A 164 28.16 18.53 -14.87
CA VAL A 164 27.11 17.73 -14.21
C VAL A 164 27.04 18.05 -12.73
N THR A 165 25.86 18.46 -12.26
CA THR A 165 25.60 18.80 -10.84
C THR A 165 24.80 17.69 -10.16
N ILE A 166 25.34 17.16 -9.06
CA ILE A 166 24.68 16.14 -8.23
C ILE A 166 23.91 16.85 -7.11
N THR A 167 22.59 16.95 -7.23
CA THR A 167 21.76 17.71 -6.30
C THR A 167 21.59 17.00 -4.95
N ARG A 168 21.54 15.66 -4.92
CA ARG A 168 21.47 14.86 -3.67
C ARG A 168 22.10 13.47 -3.82
N ALA A 169 22.71 12.98 -2.74
CA ALA A 169 23.01 11.57 -2.53
C ALA A 169 22.03 11.02 -1.47
N ILE A 170 21.15 10.09 -1.86
CA ILE A 170 20.08 9.56 -1.00
C ILE A 170 20.39 8.11 -0.60
N PRO A 171 20.75 7.83 0.67
CA PRO A 171 20.98 6.47 1.14
C PRO A 171 19.67 5.71 1.36
N GLY A 172 19.62 4.45 0.93
CA GLY A 172 18.45 3.56 1.10
C GLY A 172 18.22 3.05 2.53
N CYS A 173 19.02 3.45 3.50
CA CYS A 173 18.79 3.26 4.93
C CYS A 173 19.44 4.40 5.72
N GLY A 174 18.93 4.69 6.92
CA GLY A 174 19.64 5.51 7.92
C GLY A 174 20.91 4.86 8.50
N CYS A 175 21.34 3.72 7.93
CA CYS A 175 22.57 3.02 8.25
C CYS A 175 23.75 3.38 7.32
N THR A 176 23.50 4.18 6.27
CA THR A 176 24.50 4.68 5.34
C THR A 176 24.41 6.21 5.29
N THR A 177 25.56 6.90 5.31
CA THR A 177 25.65 8.34 5.09
C THR A 177 26.53 8.62 3.89
N ALA A 178 26.01 9.41 2.96
CA ALA A 178 26.73 9.91 1.77
C ALA A 178 26.37 11.39 1.62
N GLN A 179 27.34 12.23 1.25
CA GLN A 179 27.17 13.66 1.06
C GLN A 179 27.55 14.02 -0.38
N ALA A 180 26.65 14.66 -1.12
CA ALA A 180 26.91 15.07 -2.50
C ALA A 180 28.06 16.11 -2.56
N PRO A 181 28.83 16.17 -3.67
CA PRO A 181 29.81 17.24 -3.88
C PRO A 181 29.06 18.56 -4.07
N THR A 182 29.59 19.65 -3.54
CA THR A 182 28.93 20.97 -3.67
C THR A 182 29.12 21.57 -5.06
N ASP A 183 30.27 21.29 -5.68
CA ASP A 183 30.67 21.87 -6.95
C ASP A 183 30.26 21.00 -8.16
N PRO A 184 29.89 21.61 -9.31
CA PRO A 184 29.64 20.88 -10.55
C PRO A 184 30.87 20.11 -11.04
N ILE A 185 30.67 18.88 -11.52
CA ILE A 185 31.73 18.05 -12.08
C ILE A 185 31.89 18.42 -13.57
N GLU A 186 33.00 19.07 -13.91
CA GLU A 186 33.33 19.43 -15.30
C GLU A 186 33.48 18.20 -16.23
N PRO A 187 33.23 18.34 -17.55
CA PRO A 187 33.43 17.27 -18.53
C PRO A 187 34.79 16.59 -18.40
N GLY A 188 34.79 15.25 -18.32
CA GLY A 188 36.01 14.45 -18.22
C GLY A 188 36.79 14.56 -16.89
N LYS A 189 36.30 15.33 -15.91
CA LYS A 189 36.86 15.36 -14.54
C LYS A 189 36.10 14.39 -13.62
N PHE A 190 36.67 14.17 -12.44
CA PHE A 190 36.02 13.45 -11.35
C PHE A 190 35.92 14.30 -10.08
N ALA A 191 34.90 14.04 -9.28
CA ALA A 191 34.84 14.43 -7.87
C ALA A 191 35.10 13.20 -6.98
N GLU A 192 35.82 13.37 -5.87
CA GLU A 192 35.95 12.33 -4.85
C GLU A 192 34.83 12.47 -3.81
N MET A 193 34.30 11.34 -3.33
CA MET A 193 33.28 11.30 -2.29
C MET A 193 33.53 10.19 -1.29
N ASP A 194 33.26 10.48 -0.02
CA ASP A 194 33.30 9.52 1.08
C ASP A 194 31.88 9.02 1.38
N ILE A 195 31.71 7.70 1.41
CA ILE A 195 30.47 7.04 1.82
C ILE A 195 30.76 6.19 3.05
N THR A 196 30.05 6.45 4.13
CA THR A 196 30.19 5.73 5.40
C THR A 196 29.00 4.78 5.62
N LEU A 197 29.31 3.53 5.94
CA LEU A 197 28.33 2.52 6.34
C LEU A 197 28.52 2.21 7.84
N LYS A 198 27.48 2.40 8.65
CA LYS A 198 27.46 1.95 10.06
C LYS A 198 26.64 0.66 10.16
N PRO A 199 27.28 -0.50 10.43
CA PRO A 199 26.58 -1.75 10.64
C PRO A 199 25.87 -1.75 12.01
N ALA A 200 24.84 -2.58 12.17
CA ALA A 200 24.18 -2.78 13.46
C ALA A 200 24.96 -3.77 14.35
N ALA A 201 24.57 -3.90 15.63
CA ALA A 201 25.15 -4.86 16.59
C ALA A 201 25.13 -6.35 16.20
N LYS A 202 24.53 -6.75 15.07
CA LYS A 202 24.52 -8.15 14.63
C LYS A 202 25.67 -8.44 13.67
N GLN A 203 26.55 -9.33 14.12
CA GLN A 203 27.69 -9.88 13.39
C GLN A 203 27.28 -11.00 12.42
N GLY A 204 28.18 -11.40 11.52
CA GLY A 204 27.98 -12.51 10.58
C GLY A 204 27.02 -12.21 9.43
N ILE A 205 26.93 -10.94 8.99
CA ILE A 205 25.98 -10.50 7.97
C ILE A 205 26.71 -9.77 6.84
N LYS A 206 26.54 -10.24 5.61
CA LYS A 206 26.83 -9.44 4.41
C LYS A 206 25.80 -8.32 4.28
N LEU A 207 26.26 -7.08 4.32
CA LEU A 207 25.46 -5.90 4.01
C LEU A 207 25.59 -5.58 2.53
N SER A 208 24.46 -5.31 1.89
CA SER A 208 24.38 -4.70 0.56
C SER A 208 23.34 -3.57 0.65
N LYS A 209 23.76 -2.34 0.34
CA LYS A 209 22.99 -1.09 0.47
C LYS A 209 23.10 -0.29 -0.82
N LYS A 210 22.14 0.61 -1.05
CA LYS A 210 22.07 1.43 -2.26
C LYS A 210 22.08 2.90 -1.93
N VAL A 211 22.86 3.68 -2.67
CA VAL A 211 22.89 5.15 -2.62
C VAL A 211 22.41 5.65 -3.98
N THR A 212 21.35 6.45 -3.98
CA THR A 212 20.72 6.99 -5.20
C THR A 212 21.16 8.43 -5.38
N PHE A 213 21.82 8.72 -6.49
CA PHE A 213 22.28 10.05 -6.85
C PHE A 213 21.22 10.74 -7.70
N GLN A 214 20.69 11.86 -7.20
CA GLN A 214 19.89 12.78 -7.99
C GLN A 214 20.84 13.72 -8.72
N ILE A 215 20.64 13.84 -10.02
CA ILE A 215 21.49 14.58 -10.95
C ILE A 215 20.57 15.53 -11.72
N ASP A 216 20.95 16.79 -11.84
CA ASP A 216 20.10 17.75 -12.54
C ASP A 216 19.98 17.40 -14.05
N GLY A 217 18.79 17.51 -14.61
CA GLY A 217 18.49 17.15 -16.01
C GLY A 217 18.55 15.66 -16.40
N TYR A 218 18.92 14.74 -15.50
CA TYR A 218 19.13 13.32 -15.83
C TYR A 218 18.35 12.33 -14.93
N ALA A 219 18.27 11.08 -15.37
CA ALA A 219 17.69 9.99 -14.57
C ALA A 219 18.58 9.66 -13.35
N PRO A 220 18.01 9.36 -12.16
CA PRO A 220 18.80 9.04 -10.97
C PRO A 220 19.65 7.77 -11.14
N VAL A 221 20.95 7.87 -10.81
CA VAL A 221 21.90 6.75 -10.93
C VAL A 221 22.13 6.13 -9.54
N VAL A 222 22.28 4.81 -9.46
CA VAL A 222 22.36 4.08 -8.18
C VAL A 222 23.71 3.37 -8.04
N LEU A 223 24.46 3.71 -7.01
CA LEU A 223 25.62 2.94 -6.56
C LEU A 223 25.19 1.87 -5.55
N THR A 224 25.81 0.69 -5.62
CA THR A 224 25.69 -0.33 -4.57
C THR A 224 26.94 -0.29 -3.68
N VAL A 225 26.72 -0.37 -2.36
CA VAL A 225 27.74 -0.36 -1.32
C VAL A 225 27.61 -1.66 -0.54
N GLU A 226 28.68 -2.44 -0.48
CA GLU A 226 28.72 -3.72 0.23
C GLU A 226 29.75 -3.71 1.35
N GLY A 227 29.58 -4.61 2.31
CA GLY A 227 30.54 -4.84 3.39
C GLY A 227 30.13 -6.05 4.22
N ASP A 228 31.11 -6.87 4.59
CA ASP A 228 30.90 -8.13 5.27
C ASP A 228 31.17 -7.95 6.76
N VAL A 229 30.11 -7.90 7.58
CA VAL A 229 30.24 -7.76 9.03
C VAL A 229 30.70 -9.10 9.59
N ALA A 230 31.99 -9.20 9.93
CA ALA A 230 32.59 -10.43 10.41
C ALA A 230 31.96 -10.88 11.73
N ALA A 231 31.90 -12.20 11.91
CA ALA A 231 31.58 -12.82 13.19
C ALA A 231 32.89 -13.18 13.88
N TYR A 232 33.23 -12.45 14.94
CA TYR A 232 34.35 -12.82 15.81
C TYR A 232 33.85 -13.56 17.05
N ILE A 233 32.63 -13.29 17.51
CA ILE A 233 31.93 -14.11 18.50
C ILE A 233 30.53 -14.44 17.96
N THR A 234 30.22 -15.72 17.89
CA THR A 234 28.91 -16.26 17.50
C THR A 234 28.02 -16.46 18.72
N ILE A 235 26.70 -16.36 18.54
CA ILE A 235 25.71 -16.70 19.56
C ILE A 235 24.86 -17.86 19.07
N SER A 236 24.52 -18.80 19.95
CA SER A 236 23.45 -19.77 19.70
C SER A 236 22.64 -20.03 20.98
N PRO A 237 21.29 -19.94 20.94
CA PRO A 237 20.46 -19.50 19.82
C PRO A 237 20.39 -17.96 19.69
N ASP A 238 20.15 -17.47 18.47
CA ASP A 238 19.87 -16.05 18.16
C ASP A 238 18.60 -15.50 18.86
N ILE A 239 17.64 -16.39 19.13
CA ILE A 239 16.33 -16.10 19.70
C ILE A 239 16.06 -17.13 20.80
N ILE A 240 15.63 -16.68 21.97
CA ILE A 240 15.08 -17.52 23.03
C ILE A 240 13.60 -17.22 23.24
N ASP A 241 12.80 -18.26 23.47
CA ASP A 241 11.41 -18.14 23.91
C ASP A 241 11.37 -18.12 25.45
N ALA A 242 10.64 -17.16 26.04
CA ALA A 242 10.44 -17.09 27.48
C ALA A 242 9.43 -18.15 27.98
N PRO A 243 9.58 -18.68 29.21
CA PRO A 243 8.67 -19.68 29.78
C PRO A 243 7.25 -19.14 29.93
N LYS A 244 6.26 -20.04 29.87
CA LYS A 244 4.82 -19.69 29.81
C LYS A 244 4.18 -19.40 31.15
N ASP A 245 4.66 -20.05 32.20
CA ASP A 245 4.09 -20.08 33.53
C ASP A 245 5.23 -19.96 34.56
N ASP A 246 4.98 -19.36 35.72
CA ASP A 246 5.98 -19.23 36.80
C ASP A 246 6.51 -20.60 37.28
N ALA A 247 5.71 -21.65 37.15
CA ALA A 247 6.09 -23.03 37.46
C ALA A 247 7.06 -23.67 36.44
N LEU A 248 7.27 -23.04 35.27
CA LEU A 248 8.15 -23.49 34.18
C LEU A 248 9.41 -22.63 34.02
N MET A 249 9.67 -21.69 34.94
CA MET A 249 10.89 -20.86 34.99
C MET A 249 12.20 -21.66 35.10
N THR A 250 12.11 -22.97 35.38
CA THR A 250 13.21 -23.92 35.54
C THR A 250 13.72 -24.55 34.23
N THR A 251 13.17 -24.19 33.06
CA THR A 251 13.76 -24.63 31.79
C THR A 251 15.16 -24.04 31.64
N ASP A 252 16.18 -24.91 31.61
CA ASP A 252 17.60 -24.54 31.62
C ASP A 252 18.05 -23.92 30.28
N THR A 253 17.61 -22.70 30.02
CA THR A 253 17.88 -21.97 28.77
C THR A 253 19.35 -21.56 28.73
N GLN A 254 20.14 -22.25 27.90
CA GLN A 254 21.55 -21.98 27.71
C GLN A 254 21.80 -21.18 26.43
N ILE A 255 22.53 -20.08 26.55
CA ILE A 255 23.04 -19.25 25.46
C ILE A 255 24.54 -19.54 25.35
N ARG A 256 24.96 -20.13 24.23
CA ARG A 256 26.37 -20.37 23.91
C ARG A 256 26.94 -19.14 23.19
N LEU A 257 27.96 -18.52 23.77
CA LEU A 257 28.84 -17.57 23.10
C LEU A 257 30.14 -18.28 22.74
N ALA A 258 30.56 -18.26 21.48
CA ALA A 258 31.80 -18.91 21.04
C ALA A 258 32.58 -17.99 20.09
N SER A 259 33.86 -17.78 20.38
CA SER A 259 34.79 -17.10 19.47
C SER A 259 34.92 -17.91 18.19
N ALA A 260 34.80 -17.21 17.05
CA ALA A 260 34.98 -17.77 15.72
C ALA A 260 36.35 -17.44 15.13
N ASP A 261 37.11 -16.51 15.74
CA ASP A 261 38.49 -16.16 15.37
C ASP A 261 39.56 -16.81 16.26
N GLY A 262 39.15 -17.54 17.31
CA GLY A 262 40.02 -18.20 18.28
C GLY A 262 40.51 -17.29 19.42
N THR A 263 40.17 -16.00 19.42
CA THR A 263 40.56 -15.06 20.47
C THR A 263 39.77 -15.31 21.76
N PRO A 264 40.42 -15.53 22.92
CA PRO A 264 39.73 -15.58 24.21
C PRO A 264 39.08 -14.23 24.55
N PHE A 265 37.87 -14.26 25.09
CA PHE A 265 37.12 -13.08 25.51
C PHE A 265 36.49 -13.27 26.90
N LYS A 266 36.21 -12.16 27.58
CA LYS A 266 35.46 -12.08 28.83
C LYS A 266 34.24 -11.18 28.66
N ILE A 267 33.13 -11.56 29.30
CA ILE A 267 31.91 -10.76 29.33
C ILE A 267 32.05 -9.72 30.44
N THR A 268 31.92 -8.44 30.09
CA THR A 268 32.11 -7.31 31.01
C THR A 268 30.80 -6.80 31.60
N SER A 269 29.67 -6.97 30.90
CA SER A 269 28.33 -6.68 31.41
C SER A 269 27.25 -7.39 30.59
N VAL A 270 26.08 -7.60 31.20
CA VAL A 270 24.87 -8.10 30.51
C VAL A 270 23.67 -7.26 30.94
N ASN A 271 22.85 -6.85 29.97
CA ASN A 271 21.69 -5.99 30.18
C ASN A 271 20.45 -6.56 29.43
N PRO A 272 19.35 -6.90 30.13
CA PRO A 272 19.18 -6.93 31.59
C PRO A 272 20.07 -8.01 32.26
N PRO A 273 20.38 -7.89 33.57
CA PRO A 273 21.32 -8.76 34.28
C PRO A 273 20.69 -10.12 34.66
N ILE A 274 20.28 -10.89 33.66
CA ILE A 274 19.51 -12.14 33.80
C ILE A 274 20.34 -13.41 33.62
N ILE A 275 21.67 -13.33 33.73
CA ILE A 275 22.56 -14.48 33.58
C ILE A 275 23.09 -14.87 34.96
N SER A 276 22.96 -16.14 35.33
CA SER A 276 23.34 -16.63 36.67
C SER A 276 24.82 -17.04 36.80
N ASN A 277 25.50 -17.32 35.68
CA ASN A 277 26.83 -17.95 35.66
C ASN A 277 27.83 -17.28 34.69
N VAL A 278 27.85 -15.95 34.62
CA VAL A 278 28.80 -15.20 33.77
C VAL A 278 30.25 -15.61 34.13
N PRO A 279 31.06 -16.18 33.21
CA PRO A 279 32.41 -16.61 33.52
C PRO A 279 33.34 -15.44 33.83
N GLU A 280 34.09 -15.53 34.93
CA GLU A 280 35.05 -14.51 35.34
C GLU A 280 36.40 -14.61 34.61
N ALA A 281 36.73 -15.78 34.06
CA ALA A 281 37.92 -16.01 33.25
C ALA A 281 37.64 -15.76 31.76
N ALA A 282 38.64 -15.24 31.04
CA ALA A 282 38.56 -15.14 29.59
C ALA A 282 38.71 -16.53 28.94
N GLY A 283 37.91 -16.81 27.91
CA GLY A 283 37.91 -18.10 27.21
C GLY A 283 37.38 -18.00 25.79
N THR A 284 37.57 -19.05 25.00
CA THR A 284 37.06 -19.12 23.62
C THR A 284 35.58 -19.49 23.54
N GLU A 285 34.98 -19.97 24.63
CA GLU A 285 33.57 -20.33 24.74
C GLU A 285 33.02 -20.01 26.13
N ALA A 286 31.79 -19.51 26.18
CA ALA A 286 31.03 -19.26 27.41
C ALA A 286 29.59 -19.80 27.25
N LEU A 287 29.18 -20.69 28.17
CA LEU A 287 27.83 -21.25 28.25
C LEU A 287 27.03 -20.54 29.34
N LEU A 288 26.10 -19.67 28.95
CA LEU A 288 25.37 -18.78 29.85
C LEU A 288 23.96 -19.30 30.12
N LYS A 289 23.60 -19.50 31.39
CA LYS A 289 22.27 -19.89 31.86
C LYS A 289 21.42 -18.65 32.13
N VAL A 290 20.21 -18.61 31.55
CA VAL A 290 19.24 -17.54 31.81
C VAL A 290 18.49 -17.80 33.11
N ASP A 291 18.59 -16.85 34.03
CA ASP A 291 17.83 -16.75 35.27
C ASP A 291 16.54 -15.95 35.01
N TRP A 292 15.49 -16.67 34.61
CA TRP A 292 14.19 -16.08 34.30
C TRP A 292 13.55 -15.35 35.50
N SER A 293 13.93 -15.70 36.73
CA SER A 293 13.50 -15.00 37.97
C SER A 293 13.91 -13.53 38.02
N LYS A 294 14.89 -13.11 37.22
CA LYS A 294 15.37 -11.72 37.12
C LYS A 294 14.79 -10.97 35.91
N TRP A 295 13.93 -11.61 35.12
CA TRP A 295 13.33 -11.02 33.92
C TRP A 295 12.20 -10.03 34.27
N GLN A 296 12.26 -8.82 33.69
CA GLN A 296 11.22 -7.79 33.89
C GLN A 296 10.44 -7.55 32.60
N ASP A 297 9.12 -7.74 32.65
CA ASP A 297 8.29 -7.85 31.44
C ASP A 297 7.86 -6.51 30.81
N THR A 298 8.81 -5.64 30.45
CA THR A 298 8.51 -4.31 29.88
C THR A 298 8.69 -4.21 28.35
N GLY A 299 7.61 -3.88 27.62
CA GLY A 299 7.66 -3.53 26.18
C GLY A 299 7.27 -4.63 25.19
N ARG A 300 7.32 -4.34 23.88
CA ARG A 300 6.80 -5.24 22.82
C ARG A 300 7.73 -6.42 22.46
N THR A 301 9.05 -6.24 22.59
CA THR A 301 10.09 -7.26 22.43
C THR A 301 11.31 -6.78 23.21
N ILE A 302 11.97 -7.64 23.98
CA ILE A 302 13.14 -7.27 24.78
C ILE A 302 14.39 -7.95 24.20
N LYS A 303 15.51 -7.24 24.25
CA LYS A 303 16.81 -7.62 23.66
C LYS A 303 17.84 -7.74 24.79
N VAL A 304 18.35 -8.94 25.04
CA VAL A 304 19.47 -9.14 25.96
C VAL A 304 20.75 -8.73 25.24
N THR A 305 21.48 -7.79 25.79
CA THR A 305 22.73 -7.28 25.21
C THR A 305 23.89 -7.68 26.13
N PHE A 306 24.91 -8.29 25.53
CA PHE A 306 26.15 -8.70 26.18
C PHE A 306 27.27 -7.77 25.71
N THR A 307 28.05 -7.26 26.65
CA THR A 307 29.27 -6.51 26.39
C THR A 307 30.47 -7.42 26.65
N THR A 308 31.48 -7.41 25.79
CA THR A 308 32.72 -8.18 25.97
C THR A 308 33.95 -7.28 25.88
N ASP A 309 35.09 -7.77 26.36
CA ASP A 309 36.40 -7.12 26.17
C ASP A 309 37.02 -7.38 24.78
N HIS A 310 36.36 -8.17 23.93
CA HIS A 310 36.91 -8.60 22.66
C HIS A 310 37.15 -7.39 21.72
N PRO A 311 38.38 -7.17 21.22
CA PRO A 311 38.76 -5.92 20.55
C PRO A 311 37.94 -5.61 19.29
N LYS A 312 37.32 -6.63 18.67
CA LYS A 312 36.47 -6.50 17.47
C LYS A 312 34.99 -6.84 17.69
N ALA A 313 34.57 -7.21 18.91
CA ALA A 313 33.23 -7.72 19.21
C ALA A 313 32.67 -7.21 20.56
N GLN A 314 32.87 -5.92 20.85
CA GLN A 314 32.55 -5.30 22.13
C GLN A 314 31.07 -5.43 22.54
N THR A 315 30.13 -5.49 21.59
CA THR A 315 28.69 -5.60 21.87
C THR A 315 28.02 -6.65 20.98
N MET A 316 27.13 -7.45 21.57
CA MET A 316 26.33 -8.47 20.86
C MET A 316 25.02 -8.75 21.59
N SER A 317 24.07 -9.49 21.00
CA SER A 317 22.72 -9.60 21.59
C SER A 317 21.84 -10.75 21.11
N VAL A 318 20.99 -11.24 22.01
CA VAL A 318 19.91 -12.23 21.77
C VAL A 318 18.54 -11.56 21.86
N MET A 319 17.60 -11.98 21.01
CA MET A 319 16.21 -11.53 21.10
C MET A 319 15.40 -12.47 22.00
N VAL A 320 14.61 -11.91 22.92
CA VAL A 320 13.68 -12.70 23.75
C VAL A 320 12.27 -12.54 23.21
N LYS A 321 11.71 -13.67 22.78
CA LYS A 321 10.35 -13.79 22.27
C LYS A 321 9.42 -14.22 23.41
N ARG A 322 8.33 -13.49 23.58
CA ARG A 322 7.34 -13.78 24.62
C ARG A 322 6.44 -14.95 24.19
N PRO A 323 5.98 -15.80 25.13
CA PRO A 323 4.90 -16.74 24.86
C PRO A 323 3.60 -15.97 24.60
N PHE A 324 2.76 -16.51 23.72
CA PHE A 324 1.49 -15.87 23.34
C PHE A 324 0.35 -16.50 24.15
N ASN A 325 -0.05 -15.87 25.26
CA ASN A 325 -1.12 -16.41 26.10
C ASN A 325 -2.50 -16.15 25.48
N ALA A 326 -3.42 -17.11 25.66
CA ALA A 326 -4.80 -16.96 25.15
C ALA A 326 -5.58 -15.86 25.88
N ALA A 327 -5.25 -15.59 27.16
CA ALA A 327 -5.74 -14.43 27.90
C ALA A 327 -5.23 -13.11 27.29
N ASP A 328 -3.97 -13.06 26.87
CA ASP A 328 -3.41 -11.91 26.16
C ASP A 328 -4.01 -11.74 24.76
N ALA A 329 -4.56 -12.79 24.13
CA ALA A 329 -5.34 -12.62 22.90
C ALA A 329 -6.71 -11.95 23.13
N ALA A 330 -7.29 -12.09 24.33
CA ALA A 330 -8.48 -11.33 24.73
C ALA A 330 -8.12 -9.87 25.05
N ASN A 331 -7.06 -9.65 25.83
CA ASN A 331 -6.61 -8.32 26.24
C ASN A 331 -5.92 -7.52 25.11
N ALA A 332 -5.20 -8.14 24.18
CA ALA A 332 -4.60 -7.45 23.03
C ALA A 332 -5.64 -6.98 22.00
N LYS A 333 -6.91 -7.40 22.13
CA LYS A 333 -8.02 -6.80 21.40
C LYS A 333 -8.51 -5.51 22.06
N ALA A 334 -8.21 -5.29 23.34
CA ALA A 334 -8.16 -3.96 23.92
C ALA A 334 -6.84 -3.29 23.52
N LEU A 335 -6.89 -2.51 22.44
CA LEU A 335 -5.93 -1.42 22.24
C LEU A 335 -5.84 -0.61 23.55
N PRO A 336 -4.65 -0.08 23.93
CA PRO A 336 -4.50 0.70 25.15
C PRO A 336 -5.56 1.79 25.16
N VAL A 337 -6.44 1.76 26.16
CA VAL A 337 -7.75 2.43 26.10
C VAL A 337 -7.53 3.89 25.70
N SER A 338 -7.94 4.20 24.46
CA SER A 338 -7.89 5.55 23.91
C SER A 338 -8.51 6.48 24.93
N LYS A 339 -7.77 7.52 25.38
CA LYS A 339 -8.25 8.44 26.44
C LYS A 339 -9.73 8.72 26.19
N PRO A 340 -10.62 8.44 27.18
CA PRO A 340 -12.05 8.47 26.93
C PRO A 340 -12.40 9.80 26.28
N MET A 341 -13.03 9.71 25.10
CA MET A 341 -13.25 10.85 24.23
C MET A 341 -13.97 11.93 25.05
N SER A 342 -13.41 13.14 25.10
CA SER A 342 -13.75 14.08 26.17
C SER A 342 -15.22 14.50 26.13
N ALA A 343 -15.75 14.97 27.26
CA ALA A 343 -17.17 15.28 27.43
C ALA A 343 -17.70 16.21 26.32
N LEU A 344 -16.89 17.21 25.94
CA LEU A 344 -17.19 18.11 24.81
C LEU A 344 -17.30 17.38 23.47
N ILE A 345 -16.35 16.49 23.13
CA ILE A 345 -16.35 15.75 21.86
C ILE A 345 -17.49 14.71 21.82
N MET A 346 -17.80 14.08 22.96
CA MET A 346 -18.95 13.17 23.09
C MET A 346 -20.28 13.92 22.91
N ALA A 347 -20.47 15.05 23.59
CA ALA A 347 -21.66 15.89 23.43
C ALA A 347 -21.80 16.38 21.97
N ALA A 348 -20.71 16.77 21.32
CA ALA A 348 -20.68 17.19 19.92
C ALA A 348 -21.04 16.06 18.93
N ARG A 349 -20.57 14.83 19.17
CA ARG A 349 -20.91 13.67 18.35
C ARG A 349 -22.39 13.29 18.48
N ASP A 350 -22.92 13.32 19.70
CA ASP A 350 -24.30 12.93 19.97
C ASP A 350 -25.28 14.04 19.53
N GLY A 351 -24.82 15.31 19.58
CA GLY A 351 -25.53 16.51 19.10
C GLY A 351 -26.09 17.40 20.21
N ASP A 352 -25.63 17.24 21.45
CA ASP A 352 -26.18 17.91 22.62
C ASP A 352 -25.58 19.31 22.81
N ALA A 353 -26.20 20.30 22.15
CA ALA A 353 -25.81 21.69 22.23
C ALA A 353 -25.88 22.28 23.65
N ALA A 354 -26.72 21.74 24.54
CA ALA A 354 -26.81 22.20 25.93
C ALA A 354 -25.58 21.76 26.73
N LYS A 355 -25.19 20.48 26.66
CA LYS A 355 -23.96 19.98 27.29
C LYS A 355 -22.71 20.64 26.72
N ILE A 356 -22.68 20.95 25.42
CA ILE A 356 -21.57 21.70 24.81
C ILE A 356 -21.42 23.07 25.48
N LYS A 357 -22.50 23.86 25.60
CA LYS A 357 -22.44 25.18 26.25
C LYS A 357 -22.11 25.07 27.75
N GLU A 358 -22.54 24.01 28.42
CA GLU A 358 -22.18 23.71 29.81
C GLU A 358 -20.67 23.40 29.99
N GLU A 359 -20.10 22.51 29.16
CA GLU A 359 -18.68 22.15 29.22
C GLU A 359 -17.76 23.31 28.83
N LEU A 360 -18.17 24.14 27.86
CA LEU A 360 -17.46 25.38 27.51
C LEU A 360 -17.50 26.39 28.67
N ALA A 361 -18.64 26.54 29.35
CA ALA A 361 -18.79 27.45 30.49
C ALA A 361 -17.97 27.02 31.72
N LYS A 362 -17.64 25.73 31.88
CA LYS A 362 -16.76 25.21 32.94
C LYS A 362 -15.30 25.63 32.80
N GLY A 363 -14.89 26.17 31.64
CA GLY A 363 -13.54 26.73 31.40
C GLY A 363 -12.38 25.72 31.37
N GLY A 364 -12.59 24.47 31.77
CA GLY A 364 -11.58 23.40 31.73
C GLY A 364 -11.52 22.63 30.41
N ALA A 365 -12.51 22.78 29.52
CA ALA A 365 -12.54 22.10 28.23
C ALA A 365 -11.72 22.84 27.17
N LEU A 366 -10.73 22.17 26.58
CA LEU A 366 -10.04 22.69 25.40
C LEU A 366 -10.95 22.55 24.17
N VAL A 367 -11.41 23.70 23.65
CA VAL A 367 -12.42 23.78 22.59
C VAL A 367 -12.05 22.98 21.33
N ASP A 368 -10.77 23.02 20.96
CA ASP A 368 -10.19 22.29 19.82
C ASP A 368 -9.38 21.06 20.27
N GLU A 369 -9.76 20.39 21.36
CA GLU A 369 -9.17 19.11 21.74
C GLU A 369 -9.31 18.08 20.61
N LEU A 370 -8.19 17.42 20.27
CA LEU A 370 -8.14 16.40 19.23
C LEU A 370 -8.39 15.00 19.82
N ASP A 371 -9.36 14.26 19.26
CA ASP A 371 -9.63 12.89 19.71
C ASP A 371 -8.40 11.97 19.55
N THR A 372 -8.24 10.97 20.42
CA THR A 372 -7.00 10.17 20.43
C THR A 372 -6.86 9.17 19.28
N GLY A 373 -7.92 8.90 18.51
CA GLY A 373 -7.94 7.94 17.38
C GLY A 373 -7.78 8.59 16.01
N SER A 374 -8.72 9.46 15.60
CA SER A 374 -8.66 10.23 14.34
C SER A 374 -8.00 11.61 14.48
N GLY A 375 -7.88 12.15 15.69
CA GLY A 375 -7.35 13.49 15.90
C GLY A 375 -8.30 14.60 15.43
N ARG A 376 -9.61 14.39 15.56
CA ARG A 376 -10.65 15.35 15.18
C ARG A 376 -11.10 16.18 16.37
N THR A 377 -11.44 17.45 16.13
CA THR A 377 -12.07 18.33 17.12
C THR A 377 -13.54 17.97 17.36
N ALA A 378 -14.12 18.47 18.44
CA ALA A 378 -15.57 18.42 18.67
C ALA A 378 -16.36 18.93 17.45
N LEU A 379 -15.90 20.04 16.83
CA LEU A 379 -16.55 20.67 15.68
C LEU A 379 -16.63 19.72 14.48
N MET A 380 -15.56 18.96 14.21
CA MET A 380 -15.53 17.97 13.14
C MET A 380 -16.51 16.80 13.39
N TRP A 381 -16.70 16.38 14.64
CA TRP A 381 -17.66 15.32 14.98
C TRP A 381 -19.11 15.80 14.86
N ALA A 382 -19.42 17.03 15.28
CA ALA A 382 -20.72 17.66 15.06
C ALA A 382 -21.02 17.85 13.57
N ALA A 383 -20.04 18.36 12.81
CA ALA A 383 -20.13 18.54 11.36
C ALA A 383 -20.37 17.23 10.60
N LYS A 384 -19.71 16.14 11.00
CA LYS A 384 -19.91 14.80 10.44
C LYS A 384 -21.35 14.27 10.61
N GLY A 385 -22.01 14.65 11.71
CA GLY A 385 -23.37 14.21 12.04
C GLY A 385 -24.49 15.16 11.59
N ASN A 386 -24.19 16.16 10.75
CA ASN A 386 -25.05 17.31 10.42
C ASN A 386 -25.71 17.97 11.66
N LYS A 387 -25.00 18.02 12.80
CA LYS A 387 -25.53 18.50 14.09
C LYS A 387 -25.47 20.03 14.17
N VAL A 388 -26.33 20.71 13.42
CA VAL A 388 -26.30 22.18 13.23
C VAL A 388 -26.21 22.94 14.56
N ASP A 389 -27.01 22.60 15.57
CA ASP A 389 -27.01 23.29 16.87
C ASP A 389 -25.71 23.07 17.66
N ALA A 390 -25.09 21.90 17.53
CA ALA A 390 -23.79 21.60 18.12
C ALA A 390 -22.66 22.33 17.37
N VAL A 391 -22.74 22.42 16.03
CA VAL A 391 -21.81 23.21 15.22
C VAL A 391 -21.92 24.70 15.59
N ASN A 392 -23.13 25.25 15.72
CA ASN A 392 -23.37 26.61 16.23
C ASN A 392 -22.76 26.83 17.62
N ALA A 393 -23.07 25.96 18.59
CA ALA A 393 -22.59 26.09 19.96
C ALA A 393 -21.05 26.05 20.08
N LEU A 394 -20.38 25.29 19.22
CA LEU A 394 -18.91 25.21 19.17
C LEU A 394 -18.28 26.45 18.49
N ILE A 395 -18.93 26.99 17.46
CA ILE A 395 -18.50 28.24 16.80
C ILE A 395 -18.71 29.45 17.71
N GLU A 396 -19.84 29.53 18.43
CA GLU A 396 -20.03 30.48 19.55
C GLU A 396 -18.94 30.31 20.62
N GLY A 397 -18.56 29.06 20.91
CA GLY A 397 -17.45 28.67 21.78
C GLY A 397 -16.05 29.01 21.26
N LYS A 398 -15.93 29.63 20.08
CA LYS A 398 -14.68 30.00 19.39
C LYS A 398 -13.81 28.81 18.95
N SER A 399 -14.41 27.67 18.58
CA SER A 399 -13.70 26.60 17.87
C SER A 399 -12.97 27.11 16.63
N ASN A 400 -11.76 26.61 16.39
CA ASN A 400 -11.05 26.83 15.13
C ASN A 400 -11.73 26.04 14.00
N VAL A 401 -12.59 26.74 13.25
CA VAL A 401 -13.30 26.24 12.06
C VAL A 401 -12.35 25.57 11.03
N ASN A 402 -11.11 26.05 10.96
CA ASN A 402 -10.08 25.60 10.02
C ASN A 402 -9.01 24.69 10.67
N ALA A 403 -9.27 24.14 11.86
CA ALA A 403 -8.48 23.06 12.42
C ALA A 403 -8.44 21.84 11.47
N LYS A 404 -7.38 21.05 11.52
CA LYS A 404 -7.16 19.87 10.66
C LYS A 404 -6.94 18.60 11.47
N ASP A 405 -7.58 17.50 11.03
CA ASP A 405 -7.37 16.18 11.64
C ASP A 405 -6.05 15.52 11.20
N ARG A 406 -5.77 14.30 11.68
CA ARG A 406 -4.53 13.56 11.34
C ARG A 406 -4.37 13.25 9.85
N THR A 407 -5.43 13.39 9.04
CA THR A 407 -5.41 13.24 7.58
C THR A 407 -5.37 14.59 6.84
N GLY A 408 -5.38 15.71 7.57
CA GLY A 408 -5.39 17.07 7.02
C GLY A 408 -6.78 17.63 6.71
N LYS A 409 -7.85 16.89 7.01
CA LYS A 409 -9.23 17.31 6.72
C LYS A 409 -9.74 18.33 7.75
N THR A 410 -10.46 19.36 7.29
CA THR A 410 -11.14 20.32 8.18
C THR A 410 -12.57 19.86 8.52
N ALA A 411 -13.25 20.58 9.42
CA ALA A 411 -14.67 20.35 9.68
C ALA A 411 -15.52 20.47 8.40
N LEU A 412 -15.17 21.39 7.49
CA LEU A 412 -15.84 21.56 6.19
C LEU A 412 -15.57 20.37 5.26
N THR A 413 -14.33 19.85 5.20
CA THR A 413 -14.02 18.65 4.41
C THR A 413 -14.80 17.42 4.91
N ILE A 414 -14.98 17.30 6.24
CA ILE A 414 -15.69 16.19 6.87
C ILE A 414 -17.21 16.32 6.69
N ALA A 415 -17.77 17.54 6.75
CA ALA A 415 -19.18 17.79 6.40
C ALA A 415 -19.46 17.41 4.94
N ALA A 416 -18.57 17.80 4.03
CA ALA A 416 -18.65 17.49 2.60
C ALA A 416 -18.58 15.98 2.30
N GLU A 417 -17.62 15.27 2.92
CA GLU A 417 -17.51 13.80 2.88
C GLU A 417 -18.76 13.10 3.46
N SER A 418 -19.45 13.74 4.43
CA SER A 418 -20.61 13.17 5.12
C SER A 418 -21.97 13.62 4.54
N LYS A 419 -21.98 14.33 3.40
CA LYS A 419 -23.19 14.95 2.80
C LYS A 419 -23.98 15.86 3.75
N SER A 420 -23.31 16.43 4.75
CA SER A 420 -23.92 17.24 5.81
C SER A 420 -24.13 18.68 5.32
N LEU A 421 -25.18 18.89 4.52
CA LEU A 421 -25.44 20.13 3.79
C LEU A 421 -25.56 21.36 4.71
N ASP A 422 -26.26 21.22 5.84
CA ASP A 422 -26.58 22.37 6.70
C ASP A 422 -25.39 22.75 7.57
N ALA A 423 -24.65 21.75 8.07
CA ALA A 423 -23.33 21.97 8.65
C ALA A 423 -22.35 22.58 7.63
N THR A 424 -22.37 22.15 6.36
CA THR A 424 -21.55 22.73 5.29
C THR A 424 -21.85 24.22 5.10
N LYS A 425 -23.13 24.59 4.94
CA LYS A 425 -23.56 25.99 4.80
C LYS A 425 -23.15 26.85 6.02
N LEU A 426 -23.35 26.32 7.23
CA LEU A 426 -23.00 27.02 8.48
C LEU A 426 -21.49 27.23 8.63
N LEU A 427 -20.68 26.22 8.31
CA LEU A 427 -19.22 26.31 8.33
C LEU A 427 -18.71 27.34 7.31
N ILE A 428 -19.25 27.33 6.08
CA ILE A 428 -18.95 28.36 5.06
C ILE A 428 -19.28 29.76 5.58
N ALA A 429 -20.50 29.96 6.11
CA ALA A 429 -20.93 31.25 6.66
C ALA A 429 -20.08 31.71 7.87
N SER A 430 -19.38 30.77 8.51
CA SER A 430 -18.50 30.99 9.66
C SER A 430 -17.01 31.08 9.28
N GLY A 431 -16.68 31.26 7.99
CA GLY A 431 -15.31 31.47 7.52
C GLY A 431 -14.47 30.21 7.36
N ALA A 432 -15.09 29.06 7.09
CA ALA A 432 -14.36 27.86 6.69
C ALA A 432 -13.69 28.02 5.32
N ASP A 433 -12.43 27.59 5.22
CA ASP A 433 -11.65 27.60 3.98
C ASP A 433 -12.18 26.54 2.99
N VAL A 434 -12.89 27.01 1.95
CA VAL A 434 -13.43 26.19 0.86
C VAL A 434 -12.34 25.56 -0.03
N ALA A 435 -11.12 26.10 -0.01
CA ALA A 435 -9.96 25.60 -0.73
C ALA A 435 -9.07 24.67 0.13
N ALA A 436 -9.44 24.43 1.39
CA ALA A 436 -8.64 23.66 2.35
C ALA A 436 -8.29 22.26 1.83
N ARG A 437 -6.99 22.01 1.67
CA ARG A 437 -6.48 20.69 1.24
C ARG A 437 -6.09 19.76 2.38
N ASP A 438 -6.44 18.49 2.21
CA ASP A 438 -5.99 17.37 3.03
C ASP A 438 -4.65 16.76 2.51
N GLN A 439 -4.21 15.64 3.10
CA GLN A 439 -2.95 14.96 2.75
C GLN A 439 -2.92 14.33 1.34
N ILE A 440 -4.06 14.10 0.70
CA ILE A 440 -4.11 13.68 -0.72
C ILE A 440 -4.31 14.86 -1.66
N GLY A 441 -4.33 16.09 -1.15
CA GLY A 441 -4.58 17.31 -1.92
C GLY A 441 -6.06 17.51 -2.26
N GLY A 442 -6.97 16.73 -1.66
CA GLY A 442 -8.41 16.86 -1.85
C GLY A 442 -8.99 18.03 -1.06
N THR A 443 -10.00 18.68 -1.64
CA THR A 443 -10.74 19.80 -1.04
C THR A 443 -12.17 19.38 -0.66
N PRO A 444 -12.93 20.17 0.12
CA PRO A 444 -14.34 19.91 0.36
C PRO A 444 -15.12 19.63 -0.94
N LEU A 445 -14.82 20.33 -2.04
CA LEU A 445 -15.48 20.12 -3.33
C LEU A 445 -15.18 18.76 -3.97
N THR A 446 -13.93 18.27 -3.91
CA THR A 446 -13.60 16.93 -4.43
C THR A 446 -14.29 15.84 -3.62
N TRP A 447 -14.35 15.98 -2.28
CA TRP A 447 -15.03 15.03 -1.41
C TRP A 447 -16.55 15.04 -1.59
N ALA A 448 -17.20 16.21 -1.66
CA ALA A 448 -18.64 16.31 -1.96
C ALA A 448 -18.99 15.71 -3.33
N SER A 449 -18.10 15.88 -4.32
CA SER A 449 -18.29 15.35 -5.68
C SER A 449 -18.07 13.85 -5.78
N GLY A 450 -17.05 13.32 -5.09
CA GLY A 450 -16.82 11.87 -4.95
C GLY A 450 -17.88 11.15 -4.11
N MET A 451 -18.62 11.88 -3.27
CA MET A 451 -19.76 11.33 -2.53
C MET A 451 -21.10 11.52 -3.26
N GLY A 452 -21.17 12.38 -4.28
CA GLY A 452 -22.38 12.64 -5.05
C GLY A 452 -23.50 13.27 -4.21
N SER A 453 -23.23 14.39 -3.53
CA SER A 453 -24.28 15.30 -3.05
C SER A 453 -24.22 16.57 -3.90
N VAL A 454 -25.13 16.68 -4.86
CA VAL A 454 -25.20 17.82 -5.78
C VAL A 454 -25.52 19.12 -5.03
N GLU A 455 -26.25 19.04 -3.92
CA GLU A 455 -26.62 20.15 -3.04
C GLU A 455 -25.39 20.71 -2.31
N THR A 456 -24.55 19.80 -1.78
CA THR A 456 -23.31 20.15 -1.08
C THR A 456 -22.26 20.69 -2.05
N VAL A 457 -22.17 20.08 -3.25
CA VAL A 457 -21.35 20.59 -4.37
C VAL A 457 -21.82 21.99 -4.81
N THR A 458 -23.13 22.22 -4.90
CA THR A 458 -23.70 23.53 -5.25
C THR A 458 -23.32 24.58 -4.21
N ALA A 459 -23.54 24.29 -2.92
CA ALA A 459 -23.19 25.20 -1.82
C ALA A 459 -21.69 25.55 -1.77
N LEU A 460 -20.81 24.62 -2.15
CA LEU A 460 -19.36 24.85 -2.21
C LEU A 460 -18.94 25.68 -3.43
N VAL A 461 -19.50 25.40 -4.62
CA VAL A 461 -19.20 26.16 -5.85
C VAL A 461 -19.76 27.58 -5.76
N ASP A 462 -20.96 27.76 -5.24
CA ASP A 462 -21.58 29.07 -5.05
C ASP A 462 -20.87 29.88 -3.93
N ALA A 463 -20.11 29.21 -3.05
CA ALA A 463 -19.18 29.80 -2.08
C ALA A 463 -17.75 30.03 -2.65
N GLY A 464 -17.54 29.86 -3.95
CA GLY A 464 -16.28 30.19 -4.62
C GLY A 464 -15.22 29.07 -4.64
N ALA A 465 -15.58 27.81 -4.36
CA ALA A 465 -14.64 26.70 -4.54
C ALA A 465 -14.28 26.48 -6.02
N ASP A 466 -12.98 26.35 -6.32
CA ASP A 466 -12.47 26.10 -7.67
C ASP A 466 -13.00 24.78 -8.24
N ILE A 467 -13.82 24.86 -9.28
CA ILE A 467 -14.44 23.70 -9.93
C ILE A 467 -13.45 22.81 -10.70
N ASN A 468 -12.30 23.37 -11.09
CA ASN A 468 -11.24 22.69 -11.84
C ASN A 468 -10.08 22.23 -10.94
N VAL A 469 -10.24 22.34 -9.62
CA VAL A 469 -9.25 21.96 -8.62
C VAL A 469 -8.79 20.50 -8.83
N ILE A 470 -7.50 20.24 -8.69
CA ILE A 470 -6.92 18.89 -8.79
C ILE A 470 -6.33 18.42 -7.45
N ASP A 471 -6.51 17.14 -7.15
CA ASP A 471 -5.82 16.46 -6.06
C ASP A 471 -4.41 15.97 -6.48
N ALA A 472 -3.66 15.34 -5.56
CA ALA A 472 -2.31 14.84 -5.85
C ALA A 472 -2.26 13.73 -6.92
N ASN A 473 -3.39 13.07 -7.18
CA ASN A 473 -3.55 12.07 -8.24
C ASN A 473 -4.03 12.69 -9.56
N GLY A 474 -4.14 14.02 -9.65
CA GLY A 474 -4.66 14.72 -10.82
C GLY A 474 -6.17 14.55 -11.01
N LEU A 475 -6.91 14.14 -9.98
CA LEU A 475 -8.36 13.98 -10.07
C LEU A 475 -9.05 15.31 -9.75
N SER A 476 -9.94 15.72 -10.64
CA SER A 476 -10.85 16.86 -10.48
C SER A 476 -12.20 16.43 -9.87
N PRO A 477 -13.02 17.37 -9.36
CA PRO A 477 -14.41 17.11 -8.98
C PRO A 477 -15.20 16.32 -10.03
N LEU A 478 -14.99 16.61 -11.32
CA LEU A 478 -15.66 15.93 -12.43
C LEU A 478 -15.14 14.49 -12.64
N LEU A 479 -13.83 14.24 -12.50
CA LEU A 479 -13.26 12.89 -12.54
C LEU A 479 -13.79 12.01 -11.38
N TRP A 480 -13.89 12.59 -10.18
CA TRP A 480 -14.47 11.93 -9.01
C TRP A 480 -15.96 11.58 -9.22
N ALA A 481 -16.79 12.57 -9.61
CA ALA A 481 -18.23 12.35 -9.83
C ALA A 481 -18.53 11.38 -10.99
N ALA A 482 -17.73 11.42 -12.07
CA ALA A 482 -17.87 10.53 -13.22
C ALA A 482 -17.46 9.09 -12.89
N GLY A 483 -16.40 8.89 -12.09
CA GLY A 483 -15.94 7.56 -11.67
C GLY A 483 -16.87 6.86 -10.68
N ILE A 484 -17.50 7.63 -9.79
CA ILE A 484 -18.48 7.13 -8.81
C ILE A 484 -19.86 6.94 -9.44
N GLY A 485 -20.20 7.70 -10.48
CA GLY A 485 -21.48 7.60 -11.17
C GLY A 485 -22.58 8.38 -10.46
N SER A 486 -22.39 9.69 -10.33
CA SER A 486 -23.39 10.64 -9.82
C SER A 486 -23.85 11.58 -10.94
N PRO A 487 -24.85 11.20 -11.77
CA PRO A 487 -25.28 11.96 -12.94
C PRO A 487 -25.65 13.42 -12.63
N GLU A 488 -26.28 13.65 -11.48
CA GLU A 488 -26.75 14.96 -11.02
C GLU A 488 -25.57 15.90 -10.76
N THR A 489 -24.53 15.38 -10.07
CA THR A 489 -23.27 16.07 -9.83
C THR A 489 -22.48 16.28 -11.11
N VAL A 490 -22.38 15.27 -11.98
CA VAL A 490 -21.72 15.37 -13.29
C VAL A 490 -22.39 16.46 -14.14
N LYS A 491 -23.73 16.48 -14.20
CA LYS A 491 -24.49 17.52 -14.91
C LYS A 491 -24.20 18.91 -14.33
N PHE A 492 -24.34 19.10 -13.01
CA PHE A 492 -24.08 20.40 -12.38
C PHE A 492 -22.67 20.93 -12.66
N LEU A 493 -21.66 20.06 -12.59
CA LEU A 493 -20.27 20.42 -12.86
C LEU A 493 -20.07 20.82 -14.34
N LEU A 494 -20.71 20.13 -15.29
CA LEU A 494 -20.67 20.47 -16.72
C LEU A 494 -21.43 21.77 -17.04
N ASP A 495 -22.59 21.99 -16.41
CA ASP A 495 -23.37 23.23 -16.51
C ASP A 495 -22.54 24.42 -16.02
N ARG A 496 -21.78 24.24 -14.92
CA ARG A 496 -20.81 25.18 -14.35
C ARG A 496 -19.43 25.19 -15.05
N LYS A 497 -19.27 24.55 -16.21
CA LYS A 497 -18.06 24.56 -17.07
C LYS A 497 -16.79 23.96 -16.45
N ALA A 498 -16.92 22.87 -15.69
CA ALA A 498 -15.80 22.00 -15.33
C ALA A 498 -15.10 21.45 -16.60
N ASN A 499 -13.78 21.34 -16.56
CA ASN A 499 -12.96 20.86 -17.67
C ASN A 499 -13.25 19.39 -17.99
N ILE A 500 -13.93 19.15 -19.12
CA ILE A 500 -14.31 17.81 -19.60
C ILE A 500 -13.13 17.00 -20.17
N ALA A 501 -12.04 17.67 -20.55
CA ALA A 501 -10.84 17.07 -21.14
C ALA A 501 -9.69 16.85 -20.13
N VAL A 502 -9.93 17.11 -18.84
CA VAL A 502 -8.98 16.80 -17.76
C VAL A 502 -8.68 15.30 -17.72
N ALA A 503 -7.42 14.93 -17.46
CA ALA A 503 -6.97 13.55 -17.44
C ALA A 503 -6.16 13.25 -16.18
N ASP A 504 -6.40 12.10 -15.53
CA ASP A 504 -5.76 11.79 -14.24
C ASP A 504 -4.26 11.47 -14.35
N ASN A 505 -3.51 11.62 -13.25
CA ASN A 505 -2.06 11.40 -13.26
C ASN A 505 -1.69 9.91 -13.41
N ILE A 506 -2.53 9.00 -12.93
CA ILE A 506 -2.24 7.56 -12.75
C ILE A 506 -2.39 6.77 -14.06
N THR A 507 -3.54 6.90 -14.72
CA THR A 507 -3.89 6.17 -15.96
C THR A 507 -4.06 7.10 -17.15
N GLY A 508 -4.21 8.42 -16.92
CA GLY A 508 -4.55 9.38 -17.97
C GLY A 508 -6.02 9.31 -18.38
N ASP A 509 -6.88 8.71 -17.54
CA ASP A 509 -8.30 8.63 -17.82
C ASP A 509 -8.95 10.02 -17.78
N THR A 510 -9.79 10.30 -18.77
CA THR A 510 -10.73 11.43 -18.76
C THR A 510 -12.00 11.09 -17.95
N PRO A 511 -12.85 12.07 -17.59
CA PRO A 511 -14.17 11.81 -17.03
C PRO A 511 -14.98 10.78 -17.81
N LEU A 512 -14.93 10.82 -19.15
CA LEU A 512 -15.63 9.85 -20.01
C LEU A 512 -15.10 8.42 -19.81
N MET A 513 -13.79 8.25 -19.65
CA MET A 513 -13.17 6.95 -19.38
C MET A 513 -13.47 6.44 -17.97
N ARG A 514 -13.50 7.32 -16.96
CA ARG A 514 -13.94 6.97 -15.60
C ARG A 514 -15.42 6.55 -15.57
N ALA A 515 -16.29 7.25 -16.30
CA ALA A 515 -17.69 6.85 -16.47
C ALA A 515 -17.83 5.52 -17.23
N ALA A 516 -17.02 5.29 -18.28
CA ALA A 516 -16.98 4.03 -19.01
C ALA A 516 -16.55 2.86 -18.10
N ARG A 517 -15.47 3.05 -17.33
CA ARG A 517 -14.89 2.05 -16.41
C ARG A 517 -15.82 1.67 -15.26
N SER A 518 -16.32 2.65 -14.50
CA SER A 518 -17.01 2.38 -13.23
C SER A 518 -18.30 3.18 -12.98
N GLY A 519 -18.46 4.37 -13.58
CA GLY A 519 -19.65 5.22 -13.34
C GLY A 519 -20.99 4.65 -13.84
N LYS A 520 -22.08 5.41 -13.66
CA LYS A 520 -23.40 5.05 -14.20
C LYS A 520 -23.52 5.35 -15.70
N PRO A 521 -24.37 4.63 -16.46
CA PRO A 521 -24.64 4.93 -17.88
C PRO A 521 -25.08 6.39 -18.11
N ASP A 522 -25.92 6.96 -17.24
CA ASP A 522 -26.34 8.36 -17.37
C ASP A 522 -25.19 9.36 -17.21
N SER A 523 -24.19 9.08 -16.36
CA SER A 523 -22.98 9.90 -16.25
C SER A 523 -22.17 9.88 -17.56
N LEU A 524 -22.07 8.71 -18.21
CA LEU A 524 -21.44 8.55 -19.51
C LEU A 524 -22.21 9.32 -20.60
N LYS A 525 -23.53 9.17 -20.64
CA LYS A 525 -24.45 9.85 -21.56
C LYS A 525 -24.38 11.37 -21.46
N LEU A 526 -24.31 11.91 -20.24
CA LEU A 526 -24.13 13.35 -19.99
C LEU A 526 -22.79 13.87 -20.50
N LEU A 527 -21.70 13.11 -20.32
CA LEU A 527 -20.37 13.48 -20.80
C LEU A 527 -20.29 13.44 -22.33
N ILE A 528 -20.90 12.44 -22.99
CA ILE A 528 -21.06 12.39 -24.45
C ILE A 528 -21.86 13.60 -24.94
N ALA A 529 -23.00 13.90 -24.32
CA ALA A 529 -23.85 15.03 -24.70
C ALA A 529 -23.18 16.41 -24.48
N ALA A 530 -22.24 16.50 -23.53
CA ALA A 530 -21.42 17.69 -23.30
C ALA A 530 -20.18 17.79 -24.20
N GLY A 531 -20.00 16.87 -25.16
CA GLY A 531 -18.92 16.93 -26.15
C GLY A 531 -17.58 16.36 -25.68
N ALA A 532 -17.58 15.39 -24.76
CA ALA A 532 -16.35 14.65 -24.42
C ALA A 532 -15.82 13.88 -25.65
N ASP A 533 -14.51 13.91 -25.86
CA ASP A 533 -13.87 13.14 -26.94
C ASP A 533 -14.01 11.63 -26.69
N VAL A 534 -14.78 10.97 -27.55
CA VAL A 534 -15.06 9.52 -27.52
C VAL A 534 -13.91 8.66 -28.03
N ASN A 535 -12.86 9.27 -28.60
CA ASN A 535 -11.70 8.61 -29.21
C ASN A 535 -10.37 8.97 -28.53
N VAL A 536 -10.37 9.84 -27.51
CA VAL A 536 -9.17 10.23 -26.73
C VAL A 536 -8.41 9.00 -26.22
N VAL A 537 -7.07 9.06 -26.22
CA VAL A 537 -6.20 7.94 -25.81
C VAL A 537 -5.55 8.24 -24.46
N ASN A 538 -5.70 7.36 -23.47
CA ASN A 538 -5.09 7.53 -22.15
C ASN A 538 -3.60 7.10 -22.14
N LYS A 539 -2.91 7.28 -21.00
CA LYS A 539 -1.49 6.89 -20.83
C LYS A 539 -1.25 5.38 -20.92
N GLN A 540 -2.32 4.57 -20.92
CA GLN A 540 -2.31 3.13 -21.12
C GLN A 540 -2.64 2.74 -22.58
N GLY A 541 -2.72 3.71 -23.50
CA GLY A 541 -3.06 3.47 -24.91
C GLY A 541 -4.50 3.02 -25.15
N LEU A 542 -5.41 3.23 -24.20
CA LEU A 542 -6.82 2.82 -24.30
C LEU A 542 -7.70 4.02 -24.67
N THR A 543 -8.71 3.78 -25.52
CA THR A 543 -9.82 4.70 -25.79
C THR A 543 -11.00 4.42 -24.83
N PRO A 544 -12.00 5.32 -24.72
CA PRO A 544 -13.19 5.08 -23.91
C PRO A 544 -13.92 3.79 -24.29
N LEU A 545 -13.94 3.43 -25.58
CA LEU A 545 -14.53 2.17 -26.07
C LEU A 545 -13.73 0.95 -25.59
N LEU A 546 -12.39 1.00 -25.63
CA LEU A 546 -11.54 -0.09 -25.12
C LEU A 546 -11.67 -0.25 -23.59
N VAL A 547 -11.82 0.85 -22.85
CA VAL A 547 -12.09 0.84 -21.40
C VAL A 547 -13.49 0.28 -21.08
N ALA A 548 -14.51 0.67 -21.85
CA ALA A 548 -15.87 0.11 -21.73
C ALA A 548 -15.92 -1.38 -22.07
N ALA A 549 -15.19 -1.81 -23.11
CA ALA A 549 -15.04 -3.23 -23.44
C ALA A 549 -14.35 -4.02 -22.31
N GLN A 550 -13.34 -3.44 -21.66
CA GLN A 550 -12.56 -4.08 -20.59
C GLN A 550 -13.34 -4.29 -19.28
N SER A 551 -14.19 -3.33 -18.87
CA SER A 551 -14.85 -3.37 -17.55
C SER A 551 -16.28 -2.83 -17.49
N GLY A 552 -16.74 -2.16 -18.55
CA GLY A 552 -18.09 -1.61 -18.63
C GLY A 552 -19.19 -2.65 -18.89
N THR A 553 -20.42 -2.15 -19.03
CA THR A 553 -21.61 -2.92 -19.41
C THR A 553 -21.89 -2.83 -20.92
N PRO A 554 -22.72 -3.73 -21.51
CA PRO A 554 -23.11 -3.65 -22.92
C PRO A 554 -23.75 -2.30 -23.29
N GLU A 555 -24.54 -1.75 -22.38
CA GLU A 555 -25.18 -0.43 -22.53
C GLU A 555 -24.15 0.70 -22.70
N LYS A 556 -23.10 0.75 -21.87
CA LYS A 556 -22.04 1.76 -21.99
C LYS A 556 -21.27 1.65 -23.32
N VAL A 557 -20.97 0.42 -23.74
CA VAL A 557 -20.33 0.18 -25.04
C VAL A 557 -21.26 0.68 -26.15
N ARG A 558 -22.56 0.34 -26.11
CA ARG A 558 -23.55 0.83 -27.07
C ARG A 558 -23.62 2.35 -27.12
N MET A 559 -23.68 3.04 -25.98
CA MET A 559 -23.69 4.51 -25.94
C MET A 559 -22.46 5.13 -26.62
N LEU A 560 -21.29 4.49 -26.53
CA LEU A 560 -20.07 4.94 -27.22
C LEU A 560 -20.09 4.63 -28.73
N LEU A 561 -20.66 3.49 -29.13
CA LEU A 561 -20.87 3.15 -30.55
C LEU A 561 -21.87 4.10 -31.22
N ASP A 562 -23.01 4.35 -30.57
CA ASP A 562 -24.03 5.32 -31.00
C ASP A 562 -23.44 6.75 -31.08
N ALA A 563 -22.42 7.06 -30.26
CA ALA A 563 -21.63 8.29 -30.28
C ALA A 563 -20.44 8.30 -31.27
N LYS A 564 -20.29 7.28 -32.13
CA LYS A 564 -19.23 7.13 -33.15
C LYS A 564 -17.80 6.96 -32.58
N ALA A 565 -17.65 6.28 -31.46
CA ALA A 565 -16.33 5.82 -31.01
C ALA A 565 -15.73 4.79 -32.00
N ASP A 566 -14.43 4.88 -32.27
CA ASP A 566 -13.74 4.04 -33.24
C ASP A 566 -13.64 2.58 -32.76
N ARG A 567 -14.25 1.68 -33.54
CA ARG A 567 -14.26 0.23 -33.33
C ARG A 567 -12.96 -0.45 -33.78
N ALA A 568 -12.22 0.17 -34.70
CA ALA A 568 -10.95 -0.33 -35.21
C ALA A 568 -9.76 0.04 -34.30
N ALA A 569 -9.96 0.96 -33.34
CA ALA A 569 -8.97 1.36 -32.35
C ALA A 569 -8.38 0.16 -31.60
N LYS A 570 -7.06 0.16 -31.43
CA LYS A 570 -6.29 -0.91 -30.80
C LYS A 570 -5.51 -0.39 -29.60
N GLY A 571 -5.57 -1.12 -28.49
CA GLY A 571 -4.72 -0.87 -27.33
C GLY A 571 -3.26 -1.30 -27.56
N PRO A 572 -2.34 -1.08 -26.60
CA PRO A 572 -0.91 -1.38 -26.76
C PRO A 572 -0.58 -2.84 -27.09
N LEU A 573 -1.48 -3.77 -26.76
CA LEU A 573 -1.35 -5.20 -27.08
C LEU A 573 -1.85 -5.55 -28.49
N GLY A 574 -2.09 -4.55 -29.36
CA GLY A 574 -2.68 -4.72 -30.69
C GLY A 574 -4.17 -5.09 -30.70
N LYS A 575 -4.78 -5.23 -29.51
CA LYS A 575 -6.16 -5.73 -29.34
C LYS A 575 -7.22 -4.64 -29.50
N ASN A 576 -8.27 -4.95 -30.26
CA ASN A 576 -9.47 -4.13 -30.40
C ASN A 576 -10.51 -4.41 -29.29
N ALA A 577 -11.64 -3.70 -29.33
CA ALA A 577 -12.71 -3.81 -28.34
C ALA A 577 -13.35 -5.23 -28.27
N LEU A 578 -13.47 -5.92 -29.41
CA LEU A 578 -14.04 -7.27 -29.48
C LEU A 578 -13.09 -8.31 -28.84
N GLU A 579 -11.79 -8.20 -29.11
CA GLU A 579 -10.76 -9.09 -28.54
C GLU A 579 -10.57 -8.88 -27.04
N ILE A 580 -10.78 -7.65 -26.55
CA ILE A 580 -10.84 -7.34 -25.11
C ILE A 580 -12.12 -7.91 -24.48
N ALA A 581 -13.27 -7.75 -25.12
CA ALA A 581 -14.54 -8.29 -24.62
C ALA A 581 -14.54 -9.83 -24.54
N LYS A 582 -14.00 -10.51 -25.57
CA LYS A 582 -13.81 -11.97 -25.59
C LYS A 582 -12.83 -12.49 -24.53
N ALA A 583 -11.95 -11.64 -23.99
CA ALA A 583 -11.03 -12.02 -22.92
C ALA A 583 -11.66 -11.93 -21.51
N ARG A 584 -12.90 -11.41 -21.39
CA ARG A 584 -13.65 -11.38 -20.12
C ARG A 584 -14.41 -12.68 -19.90
N SER A 585 -14.43 -13.15 -18.65
CA SER A 585 -15.20 -14.32 -18.22
C SER A 585 -16.64 -13.99 -17.80
N ASP A 586 -17.01 -12.71 -17.69
CA ASP A 586 -18.32 -12.29 -17.20
C ASP A 586 -19.39 -12.18 -18.31
N ASP A 587 -20.66 -12.14 -17.88
CA ASP A 587 -21.81 -12.13 -18.77
C ASP A 587 -21.87 -10.85 -19.62
N ASN A 588 -21.43 -9.72 -19.06
CA ASN A 588 -21.27 -8.47 -19.82
C ASN A 588 -20.23 -8.64 -20.94
N GLY A 589 -19.10 -9.29 -20.68
CA GLY A 589 -18.07 -9.56 -21.69
C GLY A 589 -18.61 -10.34 -22.89
N ARG A 590 -19.39 -11.40 -22.63
CA ARG A 590 -20.03 -12.20 -23.69
C ARG A 590 -21.09 -11.40 -24.47
N ALA A 591 -21.90 -10.59 -23.78
CA ALA A 591 -22.88 -9.72 -24.40
C ALA A 591 -22.25 -8.57 -25.23
N ILE A 592 -21.17 -7.97 -24.74
CA ILE A 592 -20.38 -6.96 -25.47
C ILE A 592 -19.74 -7.60 -26.71
N ALA A 593 -19.15 -8.80 -26.58
CA ALA A 593 -18.54 -9.50 -27.71
C ALA A 593 -19.58 -9.78 -28.81
N SER A 594 -20.72 -10.38 -28.46
CA SER A 594 -21.79 -10.65 -29.42
C SER A 594 -22.34 -9.37 -30.07
N MET A 595 -22.50 -8.28 -29.32
CA MET A 595 -22.92 -6.99 -29.88
C MET A 595 -21.88 -6.41 -30.87
N LEU A 596 -20.58 -6.61 -30.60
CA LEU A 596 -19.49 -6.16 -31.47
C LEU A 596 -19.22 -7.08 -32.67
N GLU A 597 -19.86 -8.26 -32.74
CA GLU A 597 -19.81 -9.20 -33.88
C GLU A 597 -20.96 -9.03 -34.88
N VAL A 598 -22.09 -8.46 -34.45
CA VAL A 598 -23.35 -8.37 -35.23
C VAL A 598 -23.51 -7.04 -35.98
N GLN A 599 -22.63 -6.07 -35.72
CA GLN A 599 -22.55 -4.76 -36.37
C GLN A 599 -21.19 -4.54 -37.02
#